data_AF-A0A016SI12-F1
#
_entry.id   AF-A0A016SI12-F1
#
_cell.length_a   1.000
_cell.length_b   1.000
_cell.length_c   1.000
_cell.angle_alpha   90.00
_cell.angle_beta   90.00
_cell.angle_gamma   90.00
#
_symmetry.space_group_name_H-M   'P 1'
#
loop_
_entity.id
_entity.type
_entity.pdbx_description
1 polymer ?
#
loop_
_entity_poly.entity_id
_entity_poly.type
_entity_poly.pdbx_seq_one_letter_code
_entity_poly.pdbx_strand_id
1 'polypeptide(L)'
;MLLAFLAAFAVSALPYASSQVCSGGVMNQTYIDSLINDINTRRAALMKGEQENGTTNKKLPKGKNINKIAWSCDLELAAIKAVDGKCVTQAPNTPSGNTGFFASYDDPDYYDTLIMLSIWTSQIEAHSFPDTAIGQDSVKYDNDQLRNYANLVRGTTTSFGCVEMKCKDQNKFTSYCLTNQPELQKNEVVYEVGNGACTQDNDCSGGATCDTASGLCVPASTTTTAGSATTTTLATTTTTTTTTTTTTTAGGVLPNPGAGENTRCPQNSGMTDALRNQFLNMHNYRRQVTEHIAELAKGNIAKKNGNLLPKGANMARLRYNCGLEAAAAQFVQQCPTAISPESSRSGQGENFFRRNGIPDFTNAANRV
;
A
#
# COMPACT_ATOMS: atom_id res chain seq x y z
N MET A 1 -37.63 -11.20 53.76
CA MET A 1 -38.35 -10.30 52.84
C MET A 1 -37.76 -8.90 52.99
N LEU A 2 -37.31 -8.16 51.98
CA LEU A 2 -37.18 -8.41 50.55
C LEU A 2 -36.27 -7.30 50.00
N LEU A 3 -35.25 -7.69 49.24
CA LEU A 3 -34.46 -7.00 48.21
C LEU A 3 -34.17 -5.48 48.29
N ALA A 4 -32.88 -5.15 48.48
CA ALA A 4 -32.27 -3.95 47.91
C ALA A 4 -31.77 -4.25 46.49
N PHE A 5 -32.28 -3.53 45.49
CA PHE A 5 -31.84 -3.60 44.10
C PHE A 5 -30.45 -2.94 43.96
N LEU A 6 -29.40 -3.75 43.80
CA LEU A 6 -28.12 -3.32 43.25
C LEU A 6 -28.23 -3.30 41.72
N ALA A 7 -28.35 -2.10 41.14
CA ALA A 7 -28.20 -1.92 39.70
C ALA A 7 -26.72 -2.10 39.34
N ALA A 8 -26.38 -3.29 38.82
CA ALA A 8 -25.10 -3.53 38.20
C ALA A 8 -25.05 -2.80 36.85
N PHE A 9 -24.39 -1.64 36.79
CA PHE A 9 -23.94 -1.09 35.53
C PHE A 9 -22.87 -2.02 34.98
N ALA A 10 -23.23 -2.79 33.96
CA ALA A 10 -22.27 -3.47 33.11
C ALA A 10 -21.44 -2.42 32.37
N VAL A 11 -20.29 -2.05 32.94
CA VAL A 11 -19.24 -1.39 32.18
C VAL A 11 -18.68 -2.44 31.23
N SER A 12 -19.12 -2.38 29.97
CA SER A 12 -18.52 -3.12 28.88
C SER A 12 -17.06 -2.65 28.74
N ALA A 13 -16.13 -3.43 29.29
CA ALA A 13 -14.71 -3.22 29.11
C ALA A 13 -14.35 -3.45 27.64
N LEU A 14 -14.12 -2.38 26.89
CA LEU A 14 -13.32 -2.43 25.68
C LEU A 14 -11.84 -2.32 26.09
N PRO A 15 -11.00 -3.35 25.93
CA PRO A 15 -9.59 -3.26 26.25
C PRO A 15 -8.84 -2.74 25.02
N TYR A 16 -8.95 -1.44 24.76
CA TYR A 16 -7.94 -0.73 23.99
C TYR A 16 -7.61 0.55 24.75
N ALA A 17 -6.55 0.50 25.54
CA ALA A 17 -5.96 1.66 26.18
C ALA A 17 -5.61 2.67 25.09
N SER A 18 -6.41 3.73 25.01
CA SER A 18 -6.33 4.80 24.04
C SER A 18 -5.13 5.70 24.37
N SER A 19 -4.10 5.61 23.53
CA SER A 19 -3.27 6.80 23.23
C SER A 19 -3.89 7.47 22.00
N GLN A 20 -5.04 8.13 22.16
CA GLN A 20 -5.71 8.80 21.05
C GLN A 20 -4.84 9.96 20.57
N VAL A 21 -4.33 9.84 19.35
CA VAL A 21 -3.59 10.90 18.66
C VAL A 21 -4.51 12.07 18.35
N CYS A 22 -5.73 11.73 17.95
CA CYS A 22 -6.75 12.66 17.49
C CYS A 22 -7.99 12.51 18.37
N SER A 23 -8.50 13.63 18.89
CA SER A 23 -9.80 13.63 19.57
C SER A 23 -10.88 13.20 18.57
N GLY A 24 -11.63 12.15 18.90
CA GLY A 24 -12.61 11.50 18.00
C GLY A 24 -12.02 10.51 16.98
N GLY A 25 -10.69 10.44 16.86
CA GLY A 25 -10.00 9.43 16.06
C GLY A 25 -10.06 8.03 16.68
N VAL A 26 -9.91 7.01 15.84
CA VAL A 26 -9.95 5.59 16.25
C VAL A 26 -8.64 4.87 15.96
N MET A 27 -7.74 5.50 15.22
CA MET A 27 -6.45 4.93 14.86
C MET A 27 -5.44 5.11 16.02
N ASN A 28 -4.72 4.05 16.35
CA ASN A 28 -3.71 4.09 17.40
C ASN A 28 -2.39 4.74 16.90
N GLN A 29 -1.71 5.49 17.77
CA GLN A 29 -0.46 6.20 17.44
C GLN A 29 0.57 5.34 16.75
N THR A 30 0.93 4.17 17.28
CA THR A 30 2.02 3.40 16.68
C THR A 30 1.64 2.81 15.33
N TYR A 31 0.35 2.58 15.11
CA TYR A 31 -0.18 2.17 13.81
C TYR A 31 -0.16 3.33 12.81
N ILE A 32 -0.54 4.53 13.24
CA ILE A 32 -0.40 5.78 12.47
C ILE A 32 1.07 5.99 12.06
N ASP A 33 2.00 5.87 13.01
CA ASP A 33 3.43 6.06 12.77
C ASP A 33 3.93 5.09 11.69
N SER A 34 3.44 3.83 11.71
CA SER A 34 3.80 2.82 10.72
C SER A 34 3.28 3.17 9.31
N LEU A 35 2.04 3.66 9.20
CA LEU A 35 1.46 4.09 7.93
C LEU A 35 2.24 5.27 7.34
N ILE A 36 2.49 6.28 8.16
CA ILE A 36 3.23 7.49 7.76
C ILE A 36 4.68 7.16 7.41
N ASN A 37 5.31 6.27 8.16
CA ASN A 37 6.68 5.83 7.89
C ASN A 37 6.76 5.09 6.54
N ASP A 38 5.85 4.16 6.23
CA ASP A 38 5.88 3.45 4.94
C ASP A 38 5.73 4.41 3.74
N ILE A 39 4.80 5.37 3.82
CA ILE A 39 4.63 6.40 2.77
C ILE A 39 5.90 7.24 2.62
N ASN A 40 6.43 7.77 3.72
CA ASN A 40 7.59 8.66 3.68
C ASN A 40 8.87 7.92 3.26
N THR A 41 9.00 6.63 3.58
CA THR A 41 10.10 5.80 3.09
C THR A 41 10.08 5.68 1.57
N ARG A 42 8.91 5.48 0.96
CA ARG A 42 8.79 5.45 -0.50
C ARG A 42 9.04 6.79 -1.15
N ARG A 43 8.55 7.86 -0.53
CA ARG A 43 8.83 9.24 -0.97
C ARG A 43 10.33 9.53 -0.93
N ALA A 44 11.03 9.08 0.12
CA ALA A 44 12.47 9.25 0.23
C ALA A 44 13.24 8.44 -0.81
N ALA A 45 12.85 7.19 -1.08
CA ALA A 45 13.45 6.37 -2.12
C ALA A 45 13.27 6.99 -3.53
N LEU A 46 12.06 7.47 -3.84
CA LEU A 46 11.77 8.17 -5.09
C LEU A 46 12.59 9.46 -5.20
N MET A 47 12.62 10.28 -4.15
CA MET A 47 13.40 11.51 -4.09
C MET A 47 14.89 11.25 -4.37
N LYS A 48 15.46 10.18 -3.81
CA LYS A 48 16.87 9.78 -4.04
C LYS A 48 17.15 9.20 -5.42
N GLY A 49 16.12 8.94 -6.24
CA GLY A 49 16.24 8.24 -7.52
C GLY A 49 16.57 6.76 -7.33
N GLU A 50 16.16 6.17 -6.22
CA GLU A 50 16.35 4.75 -5.90
C GLU A 50 15.17 3.88 -6.36
N GLN A 51 14.02 4.49 -6.63
CA GLN A 51 12.80 3.83 -7.07
C GLN A 51 12.92 3.29 -8.50
N GLU A 52 12.74 1.99 -8.68
CA GLU A 52 12.60 1.37 -10.00
C GLU A 52 11.27 1.80 -10.67
N ASN A 53 11.27 1.96 -11.98
CA ASN A 53 10.07 2.26 -12.78
C ASN A 53 9.45 0.97 -13.32
N GLY A 54 8.65 0.27 -12.51
CA GLY A 54 8.13 -1.04 -12.89
C GLY A 54 9.24 -2.04 -13.16
N THR A 55 9.05 -2.80 -14.23
CA THR A 55 9.95 -3.89 -14.63
C THR A 55 10.89 -3.46 -15.75
N THR A 56 11.03 -2.14 -15.99
CA THR A 56 11.80 -1.57 -17.11
C THR A 56 13.31 -1.65 -16.92
N ASN A 57 13.78 -2.08 -15.74
CA ASN A 57 15.18 -2.00 -15.30
C ASN A 57 15.78 -0.58 -15.31
N LYS A 58 14.91 0.45 -15.41
CA LYS A 58 15.26 1.85 -15.28
C LYS A 58 14.74 2.36 -13.94
N LYS A 59 15.50 3.25 -13.31
CA LYS A 59 15.04 4.00 -12.14
C LYS A 59 14.33 5.28 -12.55
N LEU A 60 13.38 5.70 -11.73
CA LEU A 60 12.81 7.03 -11.81
C LEU A 60 13.87 8.10 -11.47
N PRO A 61 13.85 9.26 -12.15
CA PRO A 61 14.80 10.34 -11.88
C PRO A 61 14.66 10.87 -10.45
N LYS A 62 15.75 11.42 -9.91
CA LYS A 62 15.74 12.07 -8.58
C LYS A 62 14.70 13.17 -8.52
N GLY A 63 13.99 13.25 -7.41
CA GLY A 63 13.03 14.33 -7.14
C GLY A 63 13.67 15.46 -6.37
N LYS A 64 13.13 16.68 -6.49
CA LYS A 64 13.43 17.80 -5.56
C LYS A 64 12.16 18.24 -4.85
N ASN A 65 12.31 18.90 -3.71
CA ASN A 65 11.21 19.53 -2.99
C ASN A 65 10.02 18.57 -2.71
N ILE A 66 10.34 17.33 -2.30
CA ILE A 66 9.34 16.32 -1.96
C ILE A 66 8.93 16.51 -0.50
N ASN A 67 7.66 16.82 -0.24
CA ASN A 67 7.17 17.05 1.11
C ASN A 67 7.19 15.76 1.94
N LYS A 68 7.48 15.86 3.25
CA LYS A 68 7.25 14.80 4.22
C LYS A 68 5.77 14.82 4.58
N ILE A 69 5.09 13.69 4.41
CA ILE A 69 3.69 13.55 4.77
C ILE A 69 3.57 13.37 6.28
N ALA A 70 2.60 14.04 6.90
CA ALA A 70 2.23 13.88 8.30
C ALA A 70 0.79 13.35 8.43
N TRP A 71 0.48 12.78 9.60
CA TRP A 71 -0.90 12.40 9.91
C TRP A 71 -1.77 13.64 10.09
N SER A 72 -3.00 13.62 9.57
CA SER A 72 -3.99 14.68 9.77
C SER A 72 -5.23 14.12 10.46
N CYS A 73 -5.50 14.63 11.67
CA CYS A 73 -6.72 14.34 12.40
C CYS A 73 -7.97 14.74 11.63
N ASP A 74 -7.94 15.85 10.88
CA ASP A 74 -9.09 16.29 10.08
C ASP A 74 -9.41 15.30 8.95
N LEU A 75 -8.37 14.76 8.30
CA LEU A 75 -8.55 13.72 7.27
C LEU A 75 -9.01 12.39 7.87
N GLU A 76 -8.51 12.01 9.05
CA GLU A 76 -9.01 10.84 9.78
C GLU A 76 -10.50 11.00 10.13
N LEU A 77 -10.90 12.14 10.70
CA LEU A 77 -12.30 12.41 11.05
C LEU A 77 -13.19 12.50 9.81
N ALA A 78 -12.70 13.07 8.71
CA ALA A 78 -13.42 13.07 7.43
C ALA A 78 -13.61 11.65 6.87
N ALA A 79 -12.61 10.79 6.99
CA ALA A 79 -12.70 9.39 6.59
C ALA A 79 -13.68 8.61 7.48
N ILE A 80 -13.64 8.80 8.80
CA ILE A 80 -14.62 8.22 9.76
C ILE A 80 -16.05 8.62 9.37
N LYS A 81 -16.26 9.91 9.10
CA LYS A 81 -17.56 10.43 8.69
C LYS A 81 -18.04 9.81 7.37
N ALA A 82 -17.14 9.60 6.41
CA ALA A 82 -17.47 9.04 5.10
C ALA A 82 -17.92 7.58 5.16
N VAL A 83 -17.41 6.79 6.11
CA VAL A 83 -17.83 5.39 6.32
C VAL A 83 -18.92 5.23 7.38
N ASP A 84 -19.28 6.30 8.10
CA ASP A 84 -20.34 6.33 9.11
C ASP A 84 -20.23 5.21 10.16
N GLY A 85 -18.99 4.90 10.58
CA GLY A 85 -18.72 3.84 11.56
C GLY A 85 -19.12 2.43 11.12
N LYS A 86 -19.22 2.17 9.80
CA LYS A 86 -19.65 0.88 9.24
C LYS A 86 -18.60 0.32 8.29
N CYS A 87 -18.59 -1.00 8.14
CA CYS A 87 -17.94 -1.62 7.00
C CYS A 87 -18.83 -1.43 5.78
N VAL A 88 -18.28 -0.80 4.75
CA VAL A 88 -18.98 -0.53 3.50
C VAL A 88 -18.32 -1.33 2.38
N THR A 89 -19.11 -1.75 1.39
CA THR A 89 -18.63 -2.52 0.24
C THR A 89 -18.37 -1.65 -0.99
N GLN A 90 -18.86 -0.41 -0.98
CA GLN A 90 -18.68 0.57 -2.03
C GLN A 90 -17.83 1.71 -1.52
N ALA A 91 -16.99 2.26 -2.40
CA ALA A 91 -16.17 3.41 -2.08
C ALA A 91 -17.07 4.60 -1.69
N PRO A 92 -16.81 5.27 -0.55
CA PRO A 92 -17.47 6.51 -0.22
C PRO A 92 -17.16 7.60 -1.26
N ASN A 93 -18.01 8.63 -1.33
CA ASN A 93 -17.70 9.82 -2.11
C ASN A 93 -16.50 10.55 -1.49
N THR A 94 -15.47 10.77 -2.29
CA THR A 94 -14.28 11.52 -1.87
C THR A 94 -14.64 12.99 -1.62
N PRO A 95 -14.29 13.56 -0.45
CA PRO A 95 -14.46 14.98 -0.22
C PRO A 95 -13.67 15.82 -1.24
N SER A 96 -14.23 16.98 -1.63
CA SER A 96 -13.59 17.87 -2.60
C SER A 96 -12.22 18.33 -2.11
N GLY A 97 -11.23 18.30 -3.01
CA GLY A 97 -9.84 18.65 -2.67
C GLY A 97 -9.03 17.52 -2.04
N ASN A 98 -9.61 16.32 -1.91
CA ASN A 98 -8.91 15.13 -1.41
C ASN A 98 -8.80 14.04 -2.49
N THR A 99 -7.90 13.09 -2.24
CA THR A 99 -7.80 11.83 -2.96
C THR A 99 -8.24 10.72 -2.02
N GLY A 100 -9.27 9.96 -2.40
CA GLY A 100 -9.78 8.82 -1.61
C GLY A 100 -9.06 7.52 -1.95
N PHE A 101 -8.76 6.69 -0.95
CA PHE A 101 -8.22 5.35 -1.13
C PHE A 101 -9.12 4.40 -0.38
N PHE A 102 -9.69 3.42 -1.10
CA PHE A 102 -10.72 2.55 -0.55
C PHE A 102 -10.36 1.09 -0.76
N ALA A 103 -10.60 0.28 0.27
CA ALA A 103 -10.53 -1.17 0.20
C ALA A 103 -11.62 -1.80 1.05
N SER A 104 -12.23 -2.87 0.52
CA SER A 104 -13.21 -3.67 1.25
C SER A 104 -13.05 -5.14 0.88
N TYR A 105 -12.89 -5.98 1.90
CA TYR A 105 -12.58 -7.40 1.73
C TYR A 105 -13.29 -8.25 2.78
N ASP A 106 -13.53 -9.51 2.43
CA ASP A 106 -13.91 -10.53 3.42
C ASP A 106 -12.68 -10.92 4.24
N ASP A 107 -12.87 -11.44 5.45
CA ASP A 107 -11.80 -11.76 6.43
C ASP A 107 -11.19 -10.54 7.15
N PRO A 108 -11.92 -9.96 8.12
CA PRO A 108 -11.46 -8.80 8.89
C PRO A 108 -10.34 -9.11 9.89
N ASP A 109 -9.99 -10.37 10.12
CA ASP A 109 -8.87 -10.71 11.00
C ASP A 109 -7.54 -10.78 10.22
N TYR A 110 -7.59 -11.07 8.92
CA TYR A 110 -6.45 -11.06 8.00
C TYR A 110 -6.08 -9.67 7.48
N TYR A 111 -7.06 -8.90 6.99
CA TYR A 111 -6.79 -7.61 6.36
C TYR A 111 -6.65 -6.46 7.37
N ASP A 112 -5.74 -5.54 7.07
CA ASP A 112 -5.59 -4.26 7.76
C ASP A 112 -5.10 -3.17 6.80
N THR A 113 -5.13 -1.93 7.24
CA THR A 113 -4.81 -0.74 6.45
C THR A 113 -3.33 -0.65 6.09
N LEU A 114 -2.41 -1.21 6.88
CA LEU A 114 -0.99 -1.33 6.51
C LEU A 114 -0.81 -2.29 5.34
N ILE A 115 -1.56 -3.39 5.29
CA ILE A 115 -1.56 -4.30 4.13
C ILE A 115 -2.08 -3.54 2.90
N MET A 116 -3.18 -2.79 3.03
CA MET A 116 -3.74 -2.02 1.91
C MET A 116 -2.78 -0.95 1.39
N LEU A 117 -2.17 -0.20 2.32
CA LEU A 117 -1.17 0.79 1.99
C LEU A 117 0.02 0.16 1.27
N SER A 118 0.48 -1.01 1.72
CA SER A 118 1.51 -1.74 1.00
C SER A 118 1.05 -2.09 -0.41
N ILE A 119 -0.14 -2.65 -0.62
CA ILE A 119 -0.62 -2.98 -1.97
C ILE A 119 -0.66 -1.74 -2.87
N TRP A 120 -1.22 -0.63 -2.37
CA TRP A 120 -1.34 0.62 -3.11
C TRP A 120 0.00 1.21 -3.51
N THR A 121 0.93 1.21 -2.57
CA THR A 121 2.27 1.71 -2.82
C THR A 121 3.12 0.76 -3.66
N SER A 122 2.71 -0.51 -3.73
CA SER A 122 3.40 -1.55 -4.50
C SER A 122 3.01 -1.66 -5.97
N GLN A 123 2.14 -0.75 -6.43
CA GLN A 123 1.72 -0.70 -7.83
C GLN A 123 2.91 -0.41 -8.76
N ILE A 124 3.91 0.34 -8.30
CA ILE A 124 5.10 0.72 -9.08
C ILE A 124 6.05 -0.45 -9.35
N GLU A 125 5.93 -1.56 -8.64
CA GLU A 125 6.72 -2.76 -8.86
C GLU A 125 6.12 -3.61 -9.98
N ALA A 126 4.80 -3.47 -10.24
CA ALA A 126 4.06 -4.18 -11.28
C ALA A 126 3.83 -3.35 -12.55
N HIS A 127 3.79 -2.02 -12.40
CA HIS A 127 3.46 -1.06 -13.46
C HIS A 127 4.52 0.02 -13.55
N SER A 128 4.59 0.71 -14.69
CA SER A 128 5.58 1.77 -14.93
C SER A 128 4.92 3.03 -15.48
N PHE A 129 5.55 4.18 -15.23
CA PHE A 129 5.29 5.38 -16.01
C PHE A 129 5.91 5.19 -17.41
N PRO A 130 5.20 5.59 -18.49
CA PRO A 130 5.76 5.52 -19.84
C PRO A 130 6.94 6.49 -19.98
N ASP A 131 7.90 6.19 -20.85
CA ASP A 131 9.07 7.06 -21.09
C ASP A 131 8.64 8.50 -21.50
N THR A 132 7.49 8.65 -22.17
CA THR A 132 6.91 9.95 -22.54
C THR A 132 6.45 10.80 -21.35
N ALA A 133 6.19 10.19 -20.20
CA ALA A 133 5.80 10.87 -18.97
C ALA A 133 7.00 11.24 -18.09
N ILE A 134 8.20 10.78 -18.44
CA ILE A 134 9.45 11.04 -17.69
C ILE A 134 10.22 12.15 -18.40
N GLY A 135 10.00 13.39 -17.97
CA GLY A 135 10.68 14.57 -18.50
C GLY A 135 11.96 14.93 -17.75
N GLN A 136 12.68 15.93 -18.26
CA GLN A 136 13.84 16.53 -17.59
C GLN A 136 13.45 17.34 -16.35
N ASP A 137 12.29 17.98 -16.37
CA ASP A 137 11.83 18.86 -15.29
C ASP A 137 10.89 18.15 -14.31
N SER A 138 10.11 17.17 -14.78
CA SER A 138 9.08 16.51 -13.97
C SER A 138 8.74 15.11 -14.48
N VAL A 139 8.21 14.28 -13.59
CA VAL A 139 7.49 13.05 -13.94
C VAL A 139 5.99 13.31 -13.85
N LYS A 140 5.27 12.98 -14.92
CA LYS A 140 3.84 13.21 -15.06
C LYS A 140 3.03 11.94 -14.87
N TYR A 141 1.78 12.11 -14.44
CA TYR A 141 0.86 11.02 -14.26
C TYR A 141 0.27 10.59 -15.61
N ASP A 142 0.57 9.37 -16.04
CA ASP A 142 0.06 8.81 -17.31
C ASP A 142 -0.10 7.29 -17.24
N ASN A 143 -0.54 6.78 -16.08
CA ASN A 143 -0.89 5.38 -15.91
C ASN A 143 -1.89 5.17 -14.77
N ASP A 144 -3.12 4.81 -15.11
CA ASP A 144 -4.21 4.57 -14.14
C ASP A 144 -3.91 3.41 -13.18
N GLN A 145 -3.08 2.44 -13.58
CA GLN A 145 -2.67 1.34 -12.70
C GLN A 145 -1.76 1.81 -11.56
N LEU A 146 -1.13 2.99 -11.71
CA LEU A 146 -0.32 3.66 -10.69
C LEU A 146 -1.09 4.69 -9.89
N ARG A 147 -2.43 4.77 -10.02
CA ARG A 147 -3.25 5.82 -9.39
C ARG A 147 -2.96 5.97 -7.90
N ASN A 148 -2.92 4.88 -7.14
CA ASN A 148 -2.72 5.00 -5.69
C ASN A 148 -1.27 5.35 -5.36
N TYR A 149 -0.32 4.66 -5.99
CA TYR A 149 1.10 4.97 -5.84
C TYR A 149 1.40 6.44 -6.12
N ALA A 150 1.01 6.95 -7.29
CA ALA A 150 1.29 8.30 -7.75
C ALA A 150 0.73 9.36 -6.79
N ASN A 151 -0.50 9.19 -6.30
CA ASN A 151 -1.09 10.14 -5.35
C ASN A 151 -0.44 10.10 -3.96
N LEU A 152 0.06 8.94 -3.51
CA LEU A 152 0.79 8.81 -2.23
C LEU A 152 2.20 9.39 -2.30
N VAL A 153 2.90 9.23 -3.43
CA VAL A 153 4.26 9.78 -3.62
C VAL A 153 4.29 11.19 -4.23
N ARG A 154 3.13 11.76 -4.59
CA ARG A 154 2.99 13.10 -5.17
C ARG A 154 3.77 14.12 -4.33
N GLY A 155 4.73 14.81 -4.94
CA GLY A 155 5.70 15.65 -4.24
C GLY A 155 5.05 16.73 -3.36
N THR A 156 3.92 17.28 -3.81
CA THR A 156 3.20 18.36 -3.13
C THR A 156 2.28 17.89 -1.99
N THR A 157 1.94 16.59 -1.90
CA THR A 157 1.08 16.07 -0.82
C THR A 157 1.77 16.18 0.53
N THR A 158 1.07 16.70 1.54
CA THR A 158 1.64 16.95 2.88
C THR A 158 0.93 16.22 4.01
N SER A 159 -0.29 15.72 3.78
CA SER A 159 -1.08 15.12 4.85
C SER A 159 -1.83 13.87 4.39
N PHE A 160 -1.96 12.94 5.32
CA PHE A 160 -2.66 11.67 5.15
C PHE A 160 -3.48 11.35 6.40
N GLY A 161 -4.65 10.74 6.24
CA GLY A 161 -5.47 10.25 7.36
C GLY A 161 -6.36 9.11 6.90
N CYS A 162 -6.63 8.16 7.80
CA CYS A 162 -7.41 6.96 7.49
C CYS A 162 -8.33 6.57 8.62
N VAL A 163 -9.33 5.76 8.26
CA VAL A 163 -10.08 4.92 9.19
C VAL A 163 -10.03 3.46 8.74
N GLU A 164 -10.03 2.57 9.74
CA GLU A 164 -10.20 1.13 9.56
C GLU A 164 -11.44 0.64 10.31
N MET A 165 -12.28 -0.16 9.64
CA MET A 165 -13.44 -0.83 10.23
C MET A 165 -13.32 -2.34 10.07
N LYS A 166 -13.56 -3.08 11.16
CA LYS A 166 -13.58 -4.54 11.20
C LYS A 166 -14.91 -5.04 11.74
N CYS A 167 -15.77 -5.52 10.85
CA CYS A 167 -17.12 -5.97 11.18
C CYS A 167 -17.15 -7.50 11.14
N LYS A 168 -16.82 -8.13 12.28
CA LYS A 168 -16.69 -9.59 12.40
C LYS A 168 -17.99 -10.31 12.05
N ASP A 169 -19.12 -9.79 12.51
CA ASP A 169 -20.45 -10.39 12.25
C ASP A 169 -20.83 -10.37 10.76
N GLN A 170 -20.26 -9.44 9.99
CA GLN A 170 -20.46 -9.31 8.55
C GLN A 170 -19.33 -9.99 7.74
N ASN A 171 -18.35 -10.57 8.44
CA ASN A 171 -17.09 -11.03 7.86
C ASN A 171 -16.47 -9.98 6.91
N LYS A 172 -16.43 -8.71 7.33
CA LYS A 172 -16.05 -7.60 6.44
C LYS A 172 -15.00 -6.67 7.05
N PHE A 173 -14.00 -6.35 6.26
CA PHE A 173 -13.01 -5.30 6.48
C PHE A 173 -13.30 -4.09 5.60
N THR A 174 -13.06 -2.89 6.09
CA THR A 174 -13.07 -1.66 5.29
C THR A 174 -11.93 -0.74 5.70
N SER A 175 -11.18 -0.25 4.73
CA SER A 175 -10.21 0.84 4.90
C SER A 175 -10.61 2.00 4.00
N TYR A 176 -10.61 3.20 4.56
CA TYR A 176 -10.79 4.42 3.79
C TYR A 176 -9.78 5.48 4.24
N CYS A 177 -8.97 5.94 3.31
CA CYS A 177 -7.92 6.92 3.54
C CYS A 177 -8.08 8.13 2.62
N LEU A 178 -7.52 9.26 3.06
CA LEU A 178 -7.52 10.53 2.35
C LEU A 178 -6.12 11.15 2.35
N THR A 179 -5.76 11.81 1.25
CA THR A 179 -4.69 12.82 1.24
C THR A 179 -5.28 14.21 1.08
N ASN A 180 -4.53 15.25 1.43
CA ASN A 180 -4.94 16.66 1.31
C ASN A 180 -4.76 17.27 -0.09
N GLN A 181 -4.75 16.44 -1.13
CA GLN A 181 -4.64 16.89 -2.52
C GLN A 181 -5.76 16.25 -3.34
N PRO A 182 -6.33 16.95 -4.33
CA PRO A 182 -7.24 16.32 -5.28
C PRO A 182 -6.51 15.23 -6.05
N GLU A 183 -7.27 14.24 -6.49
CA GLU A 183 -6.74 13.12 -7.27
C GLU A 183 -6.04 13.60 -8.54
N LEU A 184 -4.82 13.11 -8.76
CA LEU A 184 -4.02 13.41 -9.94
C LEU A 184 -4.79 13.11 -11.23
N GLN A 185 -4.82 14.09 -12.13
CA GLN A 185 -5.33 13.93 -13.48
C GLN A 185 -4.21 13.63 -14.47
N LYS A 186 -4.54 13.04 -15.61
CA LYS A 186 -3.56 12.73 -16.67
C LYS A 186 -2.75 13.98 -17.04
N ASN A 187 -1.44 13.79 -17.19
CA ASN A 187 -0.41 14.81 -17.43
C ASN A 187 -0.10 15.77 -16.27
N GLU A 188 -0.77 15.66 -15.13
CA GLU A 188 -0.39 16.42 -13.93
C GLU A 188 0.94 15.90 -13.36
N VAL A 189 1.67 16.78 -12.69
CA VAL A 189 2.98 16.46 -12.12
C VAL A 189 2.82 15.58 -10.90
N VAL A 190 3.44 14.39 -10.93
CA VAL A 190 3.62 13.55 -9.75
C VAL A 190 4.71 14.19 -8.88
N TYR A 191 5.87 14.49 -9.46
CA TYR A 191 6.94 15.19 -8.78
C TYR A 191 7.90 15.91 -9.74
N GLU A 192 8.58 16.93 -9.21
CA GLU A 192 9.59 17.70 -9.92
C GLU A 192 10.95 17.00 -9.86
N VAL A 193 11.62 16.88 -10.99
CA VAL A 193 12.98 16.32 -11.11
C VAL A 193 14.00 17.33 -10.59
N GLY A 194 15.02 16.83 -9.89
CA GLY A 194 16.11 17.67 -9.41
C GLY A 194 17.15 16.97 -8.56
N ASN A 195 17.74 17.73 -7.63
CA ASN A 195 18.98 17.35 -6.95
C ASN A 195 18.83 16.19 -5.93
N GLY A 196 17.62 15.75 -5.61
CA GLY A 196 17.40 14.73 -4.60
C GLY A 196 17.09 15.34 -3.24
N ALA A 197 17.76 14.79 -2.22
CA ALA A 197 17.52 15.13 -0.82
C ALA A 197 17.79 16.60 -0.54
N CYS A 198 16.92 17.22 0.24
CA CYS A 198 17.25 18.49 0.85
C CYS A 198 18.39 18.26 1.87
N THR A 199 19.24 19.26 2.00
CA THR A 199 20.33 19.32 3.00
C THR A 199 20.23 20.53 3.92
N GLN A 200 19.42 21.51 3.52
CA GLN A 200 19.20 22.79 4.18
C GLN A 200 17.82 23.34 3.76
N ASP A 201 17.25 24.24 4.55
CA ASP A 201 15.87 24.72 4.35
C ASP A 201 15.64 25.41 2.99
N ASN A 202 16.66 26.06 2.43
CA ASN A 202 16.56 26.73 1.13
C ASN A 202 16.48 25.77 -0.07
N ASP A 203 16.73 24.47 0.13
CA ASP A 203 16.48 23.42 -0.87
C ASP A 203 14.98 23.12 -0.99
N CYS A 204 14.19 23.55 0.00
CA CYS A 204 12.75 23.39 0.08
C CYS A 204 12.03 24.68 -0.35
N SER A 205 10.87 24.54 -0.99
CA SER A 205 10.05 25.65 -1.48
C SER A 205 8.90 25.95 -0.53
N GLY A 206 8.31 27.15 -0.63
CA GLY A 206 7.11 27.51 0.11
C GLY A 206 7.32 27.72 1.62
N GLY A 207 8.55 28.03 2.05
CA GLY A 207 8.88 28.22 3.47
C GLY A 207 8.94 26.92 4.28
N ALA A 208 9.00 25.77 3.62
CA ALA A 208 9.25 24.49 4.26
C ALA A 208 10.70 24.39 4.78
N THR A 209 10.91 23.60 5.82
CA THR A 209 12.24 23.28 6.37
C THR A 209 12.71 21.91 5.88
N CYS A 210 14.02 21.66 5.93
CA CYS A 210 14.57 20.38 5.55
C CYS A 210 14.67 19.42 6.76
N ASP A 211 14.01 18.26 6.67
CA ASP A 211 14.30 17.15 7.57
C ASP A 211 15.53 16.39 7.04
N THR A 212 16.72 16.80 7.46
CA THR A 212 18.00 16.25 6.99
C THR A 212 18.17 14.76 7.26
N ALA A 213 17.42 14.18 8.20
CA ALA A 213 17.45 12.74 8.46
C ALA A 213 16.79 11.92 7.33
N SER A 214 15.70 12.44 6.75
CA SER A 214 14.99 11.78 5.64
C SER A 214 15.36 12.37 4.27
N GLY A 215 15.80 13.62 4.23
CA GLY A 215 16.00 14.42 3.02
C GLY A 215 14.71 14.99 2.42
N LEU A 216 13.59 14.93 3.15
CA LEU A 216 12.28 15.43 2.72
C LEU A 216 11.99 16.81 3.32
N CYS A 217 11.16 17.59 2.63
CA CYS A 217 10.76 18.93 3.06
C CYS A 217 9.58 18.89 4.02
N VAL A 218 9.67 19.52 5.19
CA VAL A 218 8.58 19.63 6.16
C VAL A 218 7.87 20.96 5.95
N PRO A 219 6.60 20.97 5.50
CA PRO A 219 5.85 22.20 5.30
C PRO A 219 5.73 23.01 6.58
N ALA A 220 5.77 24.34 6.47
CA ALA A 220 5.37 25.21 7.56
C ALA A 220 3.89 24.93 7.92
N SER A 221 3.58 24.76 9.21
CA SER A 221 2.21 24.50 9.67
C SER A 221 1.25 25.59 9.21
N THR A 222 0.48 25.33 8.16
CA THR A 222 -0.57 26.22 7.68
C THR A 222 -1.86 25.94 8.42
N THR A 223 -2.16 26.73 9.45
CA THR A 223 -3.51 26.86 10.02
C THR A 223 -4.43 27.31 8.89
N THR A 224 -5.31 26.43 8.38
CA THR A 224 -6.22 26.83 7.28
C THR A 224 -7.63 26.31 7.47
N THR A 225 -8.52 27.29 7.55
CA THR A 225 -9.97 27.26 7.71
C THR A 225 -10.69 26.60 6.52
N ALA A 226 -11.67 25.75 6.81
CA ALA A 226 -12.50 25.04 5.86
C ALA A 226 -13.39 25.99 5.03
N GLY A 227 -13.24 25.95 3.71
CA GLY A 227 -14.10 26.62 2.73
C GLY A 227 -15.13 25.63 2.13
N SER A 228 -16.41 26.01 2.23
CA SER A 228 -17.60 25.22 1.95
C SER A 228 -17.80 24.85 0.48
N ALA A 229 -18.34 23.65 0.24
CA ALA A 229 -18.59 23.04 -1.06
C ALA A 229 -19.93 23.51 -1.69
N THR A 230 -19.98 23.48 -3.03
CA THR A 230 -21.22 23.59 -3.83
C THR A 230 -21.39 22.32 -4.66
N THR A 231 -22.60 21.75 -4.62
CA THR A 231 -23.01 20.45 -5.16
C THR A 231 -23.35 20.53 -6.66
N THR A 232 -22.92 19.55 -7.46
CA THR A 232 -23.57 19.24 -8.75
C THR A 232 -23.44 17.74 -9.08
N THR A 233 -24.55 17.16 -9.51
CA THR A 233 -24.83 15.72 -9.70
C THR A 233 -24.84 15.38 -11.20
N LEU A 234 -24.26 14.24 -11.66
CA LEU A 234 -24.93 13.24 -12.53
C LEU A 234 -24.04 12.06 -13.01
N ALA A 235 -24.71 10.89 -13.10
CA ALA A 235 -24.64 9.79 -14.09
C ALA A 235 -23.44 8.81 -14.17
N THR A 236 -23.75 7.57 -13.77
CA THR A 236 -23.01 6.31 -13.93
C THR A 236 -23.29 5.66 -15.28
N THR A 237 -22.27 5.05 -15.91
CA THR A 237 -22.45 4.09 -17.03
C THR A 237 -21.67 2.81 -16.70
N THR A 238 -22.32 1.65 -16.82
CA THR A 238 -21.80 0.31 -16.49
C THR A 238 -21.56 -0.48 -17.77
N THR A 239 -20.40 -1.14 -17.89
CA THR A 239 -20.12 -2.09 -18.98
C THR A 239 -19.76 -3.45 -18.39
N THR A 240 -20.50 -4.48 -18.79
CA THR A 240 -20.35 -5.88 -18.38
C THR A 240 -19.52 -6.65 -19.40
N THR A 241 -18.55 -7.46 -18.97
CA THR A 241 -17.81 -8.40 -19.82
C THR A 241 -18.03 -9.83 -19.36
N THR A 242 -18.39 -10.70 -20.31
CA THR A 242 -18.77 -12.11 -20.16
C THR A 242 -17.53 -13.03 -20.15
N THR A 243 -17.50 -14.01 -19.24
CA THR A 243 -16.44 -15.04 -19.14
C THR A 243 -16.98 -16.39 -19.63
N THR A 244 -16.26 -17.04 -20.54
CA THR A 244 -16.54 -18.41 -21.02
C THR A 244 -15.71 -19.42 -20.23
N THR A 245 -16.37 -20.43 -19.65
CA THR A 245 -15.76 -21.53 -18.88
C THR A 245 -15.76 -22.81 -19.70
N THR A 246 -14.63 -23.51 -19.76
CA THR A 246 -14.56 -24.91 -20.24
C THR A 246 -13.83 -25.76 -19.21
N THR A 247 -14.48 -26.87 -18.86
CA THR A 247 -14.12 -27.86 -17.85
C THR A 247 -13.36 -29.02 -18.47
N THR A 248 -12.26 -29.48 -17.85
CA THR A 248 -11.75 -30.87 -17.91
C THR A 248 -10.79 -31.14 -16.74
N THR A 249 -10.77 -32.40 -16.30
CA THR A 249 -10.32 -32.88 -14.98
C THR A 249 -8.84 -33.29 -14.92
N ALA A 250 -8.26 -33.14 -13.71
CA ALA A 250 -7.05 -33.77 -13.14
C ALA A 250 -5.67 -33.28 -13.62
N GLY A 251 -5.14 -32.31 -12.85
CA GLY A 251 -3.89 -31.57 -13.06
C GLY A 251 -4.23 -30.08 -13.18
N GLY A 252 -4.03 -29.31 -12.12
CA GLY A 252 -4.27 -27.86 -12.17
C GLY A 252 -3.36 -27.23 -13.19
N VAL A 253 -3.94 -26.61 -14.23
CA VAL A 253 -3.17 -25.80 -15.18
C VAL A 253 -2.71 -24.55 -14.43
N LEU A 254 -1.41 -24.23 -14.50
CA LEU A 254 -0.92 -22.97 -13.95
C LEU A 254 -1.71 -21.81 -14.58
N PRO A 255 -2.14 -20.82 -13.79
CA PRO A 255 -2.92 -19.70 -14.31
C PRO A 255 -2.15 -18.98 -15.43
N ASN A 256 -2.89 -18.42 -16.39
CA ASN A 256 -2.30 -17.53 -17.38
C ASN A 256 -1.54 -16.42 -16.64
N PRO A 257 -0.22 -16.27 -16.85
CA PRO A 257 0.56 -15.28 -16.11
C PRO A 257 0.35 -13.84 -16.62
N GLY A 258 -0.56 -13.66 -17.59
CA GLY A 258 -0.80 -12.37 -18.26
C GLY A 258 0.19 -12.13 -19.40
N ALA A 259 0.08 -10.97 -20.05
CA ALA A 259 1.05 -10.54 -21.05
C ALA A 259 2.38 -10.17 -20.37
N GLY A 260 3.49 -10.71 -20.87
CA GLY A 260 4.83 -10.37 -20.39
C GLY A 260 5.90 -11.34 -20.85
N GLU A 261 7.16 -10.94 -20.71
CA GLU A 261 8.31 -11.73 -21.13
C GLU A 261 8.64 -12.85 -20.13
N ASN A 262 9.28 -13.91 -20.62
CA ASN A 262 9.79 -15.03 -19.81
C ASN A 262 11.26 -15.33 -20.15
N THR A 263 12.12 -14.34 -19.93
CA THR A 263 13.57 -14.43 -20.23
C THR A 263 14.40 -14.87 -19.02
N ARG A 264 13.94 -14.61 -17.79
CA ARG A 264 14.70 -14.95 -16.57
C ARG A 264 14.69 -16.43 -16.24
N CYS A 265 13.55 -17.10 -16.45
CA CYS A 265 13.41 -18.55 -16.26
C CYS A 265 12.72 -19.18 -17.48
N PRO A 266 13.39 -19.23 -18.66
CA PRO A 266 12.76 -19.66 -19.91
C PRO A 266 12.20 -21.09 -19.86
N GLN A 267 12.78 -21.94 -19.00
CA GLN A 267 12.35 -23.32 -18.80
C GLN A 267 11.08 -23.48 -17.94
N ASN A 268 10.64 -22.42 -17.26
CA ASN A 268 9.47 -22.46 -16.38
C ASN A 268 8.25 -21.80 -17.07
N SER A 269 7.04 -22.22 -16.70
CA SER A 269 5.77 -21.67 -17.18
C SER A 269 4.91 -21.15 -16.02
N GLY A 270 3.86 -20.37 -16.32
CA GLY A 270 2.96 -19.82 -15.29
C GLY A 270 3.49 -18.60 -14.54
N MET A 271 4.63 -18.05 -14.96
CA MET A 271 5.23 -16.82 -14.43
C MET A 271 5.81 -15.96 -15.56
N THR A 272 5.73 -14.64 -15.41
CA THR A 272 6.45 -13.66 -16.25
C THR A 272 7.57 -13.00 -15.46
N ASP A 273 8.56 -12.43 -16.16
CA ASP A 273 9.64 -11.66 -15.54
C ASP A 273 9.10 -10.48 -14.72
N ALA A 274 7.97 -9.91 -15.15
CA ALA A 274 7.27 -8.88 -14.42
C ALA A 274 6.79 -9.37 -13.05
N LEU A 275 6.08 -10.51 -13.00
CA LEU A 275 5.64 -11.11 -11.73
C LEU A 275 6.82 -11.50 -10.85
N ARG A 276 7.89 -12.07 -11.42
CA ARG A 276 9.12 -12.41 -10.66
C ARG A 276 9.74 -11.18 -10.01
N ASN A 277 9.83 -10.09 -10.76
CA ASN A 277 10.33 -8.81 -10.26
C ASN A 277 9.41 -8.24 -9.19
N GLN A 278 8.09 -8.28 -9.38
CA GLN A 278 7.14 -7.83 -8.38
C GLN A 278 7.34 -8.56 -7.04
N PHE A 279 7.32 -9.90 -7.04
CA PHE A 279 7.57 -10.68 -5.82
C PHE A 279 8.93 -10.37 -5.20
N LEU A 280 10.00 -10.35 -6.00
CA LEU A 280 11.35 -10.13 -5.50
C LEU A 280 11.54 -8.72 -4.93
N ASN A 281 11.07 -7.70 -5.65
CA ASN A 281 11.18 -6.30 -5.26
C ASN A 281 10.36 -6.04 -4.02
N MET A 282 9.17 -6.63 -3.90
CA MET A 282 8.34 -6.53 -2.70
C MET A 282 9.00 -7.11 -1.46
N HIS A 283 9.53 -8.33 -1.55
CA HIS A 283 10.22 -8.94 -0.42
C HIS A 283 11.49 -8.17 -0.08
N ASN A 284 12.27 -7.75 -1.09
CA ASN A 284 13.47 -6.96 -0.87
C ASN A 284 13.17 -5.55 -0.35
N TYR A 285 12.05 -4.94 -0.70
CA TYR A 285 11.60 -3.67 -0.14
C TYR A 285 11.21 -3.80 1.33
N ARG A 286 10.61 -4.92 1.75
CA ARG A 286 10.26 -5.14 3.17
C ARG A 286 11.44 -5.59 4.04
N ARG A 287 12.33 -6.42 3.49
CA ARG A 287 13.58 -6.88 4.16
C ARG A 287 14.61 -5.76 4.24
N GLN A 288 14.73 -5.10 3.11
CA GLN A 288 15.36 -3.83 2.83
C GLN A 288 16.87 -3.81 3.12
N VAL A 289 17.61 -4.14 2.05
CA VAL A 289 19.07 -4.26 1.94
C VAL A 289 19.52 -3.39 0.76
N THR A 290 19.31 -2.08 0.91
CA THR A 290 19.94 -1.02 0.11
C THR A 290 20.51 0.00 1.09
N GLU A 291 21.58 0.69 0.71
CA GLU A 291 22.51 1.34 1.64
C GLU A 291 21.89 2.41 2.56
N HIS A 292 20.63 2.83 2.36
CA HIS A 292 20.03 3.95 3.12
C HIS A 292 18.64 3.73 3.70
N ILE A 293 17.94 2.64 3.39
CA ILE A 293 16.57 2.43 3.87
C ILE A 293 16.46 0.95 4.20
N ALA A 294 16.25 0.62 5.47
CA ALA A 294 16.08 -0.76 5.87
C ALA A 294 14.97 -0.89 6.92
N GLU A 295 13.67 -0.85 6.61
CA GLU A 295 12.61 -0.74 7.64
C GLU A 295 12.61 -1.89 8.66
N LEU A 296 12.72 -3.14 8.21
CA LEU A 296 12.88 -4.28 9.12
C LEU A 296 14.25 -4.27 9.82
N ALA A 297 15.34 -3.97 9.10
CA ALA A 297 16.67 -3.95 9.73
C ALA A 297 16.84 -2.78 10.73
N LYS A 298 16.12 -1.67 10.53
CA LYS A 298 16.08 -0.48 11.41
C LYS A 298 15.09 -0.62 12.54
N GLY A 299 14.24 -1.66 12.54
CA GLY A 299 13.27 -1.92 13.60
C GLY A 299 12.06 -1.00 13.56
N ASN A 300 11.67 -0.54 12.37
CA ASN A 300 10.58 0.43 12.16
C ASN A 300 9.24 -0.22 11.82
N ILE A 301 9.15 -1.55 11.84
CA ILE A 301 7.93 -2.29 11.52
C ILE A 301 7.16 -2.57 12.80
N ALA A 302 5.94 -2.04 12.94
CA ALA A 302 5.07 -2.36 14.06
C ALA A 302 4.49 -3.78 13.96
N LYS A 303 4.41 -4.45 15.10
CA LYS A 303 3.57 -5.63 15.32
C LYS A 303 2.11 -5.19 15.42
N LYS A 304 1.17 -6.15 15.31
CA LYS A 304 -0.28 -5.92 15.49
C LYS A 304 -0.63 -5.27 16.83
N ASN A 305 0.20 -5.43 17.86
CA ASN A 305 0.02 -4.80 19.18
C ASN A 305 0.68 -3.41 19.29
N GLY A 306 1.03 -2.78 18.18
CA GLY A 306 1.70 -1.48 18.12
C GLY A 306 3.21 -1.57 18.33
N ASN A 307 3.72 -2.46 19.19
CA ASN A 307 5.15 -2.53 19.48
C ASN A 307 6.00 -2.80 18.23
N LEU A 308 7.10 -2.09 18.06
CA LEU A 308 8.03 -2.29 16.94
C LEU A 308 8.77 -3.64 17.01
N LEU A 309 9.13 -4.16 15.84
CA LEU A 309 10.06 -5.27 15.69
C LEU A 309 11.50 -4.83 16.02
N PRO A 310 12.34 -5.72 16.60
CA PRO A 310 13.74 -5.39 16.84
C PRO A 310 14.50 -5.17 15.53
N LYS A 311 15.61 -4.43 15.62
CA LYS A 311 16.55 -4.24 14.50
C LYS A 311 17.12 -5.58 14.03
N GLY A 312 17.06 -5.84 12.73
CA GLY A 312 17.67 -7.01 12.11
C GLY A 312 19.15 -6.80 11.78
N ALA A 313 20.01 -7.77 12.12
CA ALA A 313 21.40 -7.82 11.68
C ALA A 313 21.57 -8.83 10.53
N ASN A 314 22.53 -8.59 9.63
CA ASN A 314 22.89 -9.50 8.52
C ASN A 314 21.70 -9.91 7.62
N MET A 315 20.76 -8.99 7.37
CA MET A 315 19.62 -9.24 6.50
C MET A 315 20.12 -9.38 5.05
N ALA A 316 20.05 -10.59 4.48
CA ALA A 316 20.48 -10.83 3.11
C ALA A 316 19.45 -10.33 2.09
N ARG A 317 19.93 -9.69 1.00
CA ARG A 317 19.11 -9.35 -0.16
C ARG A 317 18.75 -10.62 -0.91
N LEU A 318 17.46 -10.84 -1.15
CA LEU A 318 17.00 -11.98 -1.93
C LEU A 318 17.37 -11.83 -3.40
N ARG A 319 17.63 -12.96 -4.05
CA ARG A 319 17.74 -13.10 -5.50
C ARG A 319 16.69 -14.12 -5.95
N TYR A 320 16.13 -13.90 -7.14
CA TYR A 320 15.19 -14.86 -7.71
C TYR A 320 15.91 -16.17 -8.06
N ASN A 321 15.30 -17.31 -7.79
CA ASN A 321 15.85 -18.63 -8.10
C ASN A 321 14.82 -19.46 -8.88
N CYS A 322 15.13 -19.77 -10.13
CA CYS A 322 14.22 -20.50 -11.01
C CYS A 322 13.95 -21.95 -10.57
N GLY A 323 14.86 -22.58 -9.81
CA GLY A 323 14.63 -23.91 -9.24
C GLY A 323 13.59 -23.89 -8.12
N LEU A 324 13.62 -22.86 -7.27
CA LEU A 324 12.57 -22.64 -6.27
C LEU A 324 11.22 -22.31 -6.91
N GLU A 325 11.21 -21.54 -8.00
CA GLU A 325 9.98 -21.31 -8.78
C GLU A 325 9.42 -22.62 -9.34
N ALA A 326 10.26 -23.47 -9.94
CA ALA A 326 9.83 -24.74 -10.50
C ALA A 326 9.24 -25.67 -9.42
N ALA A 327 9.86 -25.73 -8.25
CA ALA A 327 9.35 -26.50 -7.11
C ALA A 327 8.00 -25.97 -6.61
N ALA A 328 7.86 -24.65 -6.46
CA ALA A 328 6.60 -24.02 -6.07
C ALA A 328 5.50 -24.28 -7.11
N ALA A 329 5.82 -24.15 -8.40
CA ALA A 329 4.91 -24.41 -9.51
C ALA A 329 4.40 -25.87 -9.51
N GLN A 330 5.29 -26.85 -9.33
CA GLN A 330 4.92 -28.27 -9.24
C GLN A 330 3.98 -28.55 -8.07
N PHE A 331 4.15 -27.87 -6.94
CA PHE A 331 3.27 -28.03 -5.80
C PHE A 331 1.89 -27.41 -6.07
N VAL A 332 1.82 -26.16 -6.54
CA VAL A 332 0.53 -25.46 -6.74
C VAL A 332 -0.29 -26.00 -7.91
N GLN A 333 0.35 -26.69 -8.88
CA GLN A 333 -0.36 -27.45 -9.94
C GLN A 333 -1.27 -28.54 -9.38
N GLN A 334 -1.07 -28.99 -8.15
CA GLN A 334 -1.97 -29.94 -7.49
C GLN A 334 -3.23 -29.26 -6.93
N CYS A 335 -3.34 -27.94 -7.06
CA CYS A 335 -4.33 -27.09 -6.40
C CYS A 335 -4.50 -27.42 -4.91
N PRO A 336 -3.40 -27.46 -4.13
CA PRO A 336 -3.44 -27.85 -2.74
C PRO A 336 -4.29 -26.86 -1.93
N THR A 337 -4.85 -27.34 -0.82
CA THR A 337 -5.65 -26.50 0.08
C THR A 337 -4.85 -25.99 1.28
N ALA A 338 -3.59 -26.39 1.39
CA ALA A 338 -2.69 -26.07 2.49
C ALA A 338 -1.22 -26.09 2.02
N ILE A 339 -0.33 -25.61 2.89
CA ILE A 339 1.13 -25.63 2.72
C ILE A 339 1.67 -27.06 2.51
N SER A 340 2.74 -27.20 1.75
CA SER A 340 3.43 -28.47 1.53
C SER A 340 4.10 -28.98 2.83
N PRO A 341 4.13 -30.31 3.07
CA PRO A 341 4.87 -30.90 4.18
C PRO A 341 6.35 -30.53 4.13
N GLU A 342 6.96 -30.15 5.25
CA GLU A 342 8.37 -29.76 5.29
C GLU A 342 9.32 -30.86 4.79
N SER A 343 8.94 -32.14 4.98
CA SER A 343 9.66 -33.30 4.44
C SER A 343 9.77 -33.32 2.91
N SER A 344 8.83 -32.68 2.20
CA SER A 344 8.85 -32.55 0.73
C SER A 344 9.70 -31.37 0.23
N ARG A 345 10.18 -30.51 1.14
CA ARG A 345 10.91 -29.28 0.81
C ARG A 345 12.05 -29.00 1.79
N SER A 346 12.87 -30.01 2.05
CA SER A 346 13.99 -29.94 2.99
C SER A 346 14.88 -28.71 2.73
N GLY A 347 15.04 -27.87 3.76
CA GLY A 347 15.84 -26.63 3.69
C GLY A 347 15.15 -25.46 2.98
N GLN A 348 13.87 -25.58 2.62
CA GLN A 348 13.09 -24.52 1.97
C GLN A 348 11.89 -24.10 2.84
N GLY A 349 11.79 -22.81 3.12
CA GLY A 349 10.57 -22.23 3.71
C GLY A 349 9.48 -22.06 2.65
N GLU A 350 8.21 -22.03 3.07
CA GLU A 350 7.07 -21.82 2.18
C GLU A 350 6.06 -20.84 2.82
N ASN A 351 5.63 -19.86 2.03
CA ASN A 351 4.45 -19.04 2.32
C ASN A 351 3.35 -19.45 1.34
N PHE A 352 2.17 -19.79 1.84
CA PHE A 352 1.07 -20.30 1.03
C PHE A 352 -0.14 -19.36 1.09
N PHE A 353 -0.70 -19.03 -0.06
CA PHE A 353 -1.93 -18.25 -0.20
C PHE A 353 -2.85 -18.89 -1.23
N ARG A 354 -4.13 -19.06 -0.88
CA ARG A 354 -5.16 -19.59 -1.77
C ARG A 354 -6.41 -18.73 -1.69
N ARG A 355 -6.91 -18.30 -2.85
CA ARG A 355 -8.16 -17.54 -2.98
C ARG A 355 -8.92 -17.99 -4.21
N ASN A 356 -10.24 -18.10 -4.07
CA ASN A 356 -11.14 -18.45 -5.17
C ASN A 356 -11.55 -17.18 -5.94
N GLY A 357 -11.91 -17.35 -7.22
CA GLY A 357 -12.53 -16.29 -8.02
C GLY A 357 -11.59 -15.19 -8.53
N ILE A 358 -10.29 -15.47 -8.64
CA ILE A 358 -9.33 -14.55 -9.27
C ILE A 358 -9.00 -15.09 -10.67
N PRO A 359 -9.12 -14.27 -11.74
CA PRO A 359 -9.03 -14.76 -13.12
C PRO A 359 -7.60 -15.11 -13.56
N ASP A 360 -6.57 -14.46 -13.00
CA ASP A 360 -5.18 -14.67 -13.39
C ASP A 360 -4.20 -14.31 -12.25
N PHE A 361 -2.92 -14.66 -12.45
CA PHE A 361 -1.90 -14.46 -11.41
C PHE A 361 -1.57 -12.98 -11.21
N THR A 362 -1.61 -12.14 -12.24
CA THR A 362 -1.37 -10.70 -12.09
C THR A 362 -2.41 -10.05 -11.18
N ASN A 363 -3.68 -10.37 -11.38
CA ASN A 363 -4.78 -9.94 -10.52
C ASN A 363 -4.66 -10.49 -9.10
N ALA A 364 -4.14 -11.71 -8.94
CA ALA A 364 -3.88 -12.28 -7.62
C ALA A 364 -2.75 -11.51 -6.93
N ALA A 365 -1.58 -11.37 -7.58
CA ALA A 365 -0.40 -10.69 -7.05
C ALA A 365 -0.66 -9.23 -6.68
N ASN A 366 -1.57 -8.54 -7.38
CA ASN A 366 -1.98 -7.17 -7.06
C ASN A 366 -2.99 -7.06 -5.89
N ARG A 367 -3.43 -8.19 -5.32
CA ARG A 367 -4.41 -8.25 -4.22
C ARG A 367 -3.86 -8.89 -2.94
N VAL A 368 -2.57 -9.28 -2.91
CA VAL A 368 -1.90 -9.89 -1.74
C VAL A 368 -0.78 -9.00 -1.23
#